data_AF-A0A355C9I8-F1
#
_entry.id   AF-A0A355C9I8-F1
#
_cell.length_a   1.000
_cell.length_b   1.000
_cell.length_c   1.000
_cell.angle_alpha   90.00
_cell.angle_beta   90.00
_cell.angle_gamma   90.00
#
_symmetry.space_group_name_H-M   'P 1'
#
loop_
_entity.id
_entity.type
_entity.pdbx_description
1 polymer ?
#
loop_
_entity_poly.entity_id
_entity_poly.type
_entity_poly.pdbx_seq_one_letter_code
_entity_poly.pdbx_strand_id
1 'polypeptide(L)' 'VGVYRREIDIPQDWKDREIFLSIDGAKSGVYVYINGKEVGYSEDSKTSAEFRINKYV' A
#
# COMPACT_ATOMS: atom_id res chain seq x y z
N VAL A 1 -4.82 -2.78 -17.74
CA VAL A 1 -4.72 -2.39 -16.31
C VAL A 1 -5.53 -3.39 -15.51
N GLY A 2 -4.94 -4.03 -14.51
CA GLY A 2 -5.65 -4.90 -13.56
C GLY A 2 -5.94 -4.13 -12.27
N VAL A 3 -7.15 -4.25 -11.74
CA VAL A 3 -7.56 -3.58 -10.49
C VAL A 3 -7.83 -4.65 -9.45
N TYR A 4 -7.16 -4.55 -8.31
CA TYR A 4 -7.31 -5.46 -7.18
C TYR A 4 -7.84 -4.65 -6.00
N ARG A 5 -8.80 -5.22 -5.27
CA ARG A 5 -9.38 -4.60 -4.07
C ARG A 5 -9.50 -5.65 -2.99
N ARG A 6 -9.11 -5.27 -1.76
CA ARG A 6 -9.17 -6.13 -0.58
C ARG A 6 -9.49 -5.27 0.64
N GLU A 7 -10.28 -5.81 1.54
CA GLU A 7 -10.53 -5.23 2.88
C GLU A 7 -9.65 -5.94 3.90
N ILE A 8 -9.10 -5.17 4.85
CA ILE A 8 -8.18 -5.63 5.88
C ILE A 8 -8.52 -4.87 7.17
N ASP A 9 -8.66 -5.60 8.27
CA ASP A 9 -8.80 -5.00 9.61
C ASP A 9 -7.42 -4.69 10.19
N ILE A 10 -7.23 -3.48 10.70
CA ILE A 10 -6.00 -3.08 11.38
C ILE A 10 -6.18 -3.25 12.89
N PRO A 11 -5.31 -4.00 13.57
CA PRO A 11 -5.36 -4.16 15.02
C PRO A 11 -5.30 -2.80 15.76
N GLN A 12 -6.14 -2.63 16.79
CA GLN A 12 -6.22 -1.37 17.54
C GLN A 12 -4.91 -0.99 18.25
N ASP A 13 -4.09 -1.98 18.60
CA ASP A 13 -2.79 -1.81 19.27
C ASP A 13 -1.68 -1.29 18.34
N TRP A 14 -1.98 -1.05 17.06
CA TRP A 14 -1.04 -0.48 16.09
C TRP A 14 -1.08 1.05 16.03
N LYS A 15 -1.95 1.71 16.81
CA LYS A 15 -2.18 3.16 16.79
C LYS A 15 -0.90 3.99 16.89
N ASP A 16 0.09 3.52 17.65
CA ASP A 16 1.36 4.23 17.90
C ASP A 16 2.55 3.66 17.10
N ARG A 17 2.28 2.82 16.09
CA ARG A 17 3.30 2.20 15.24
C ARG A 17 3.34 2.86 13.86
N GLU A 18 4.47 2.79 13.19
CA GLU A 18 4.50 3.05 11.75
C GLU A 18 3.97 1.83 11.00
N ILE A 19 3.03 2.07 10.08
CA ILE A 19 2.36 1.02 9.32
C ILE A 19 2.77 1.18 7.87
N PHE A 20 3.30 0.12 7.28
CA PHE A 20 3.74 0.09 5.89
C PHE A 20 2.93 -0.94 5.09
N LEU A 21 2.56 -0.57 3.87
CA LEU A 21 2.18 -1.52 2.83
C LEU A 21 3.43 -1.82 1.99
N SER A 22 3.89 -3.07 2.01
CA SER A 22 5.00 -3.53 1.17
C SER A 22 4.46 -4.42 0.05
N ILE A 23 4.83 -4.09 -1.18
CA ILE A 23 4.54 -4.87 -2.38
C ILE A 23 5.89 -5.35 -2.93
N ASP A 24 6.21 -6.63 -2.72
CA ASP A 24 7.52 -7.20 -3.08
C ASP A 24 7.79 -7.27 -4.59
N GLY A 25 6.74 -7.17 -5.41
CA GLY A 25 6.87 -7.04 -6.84
C GLY A 25 5.54 -6.81 -7.54
N ALA A 26 5.50 -5.84 -8.45
CA ALA A 26 4.39 -5.59 -9.35
C ALA A 26 4.93 -5.23 -10.73
N LYS A 27 4.44 -5.89 -11.80
CA LYS A 27 4.87 -5.60 -13.17
C LYS A 27 3.74 -4.95 -13.97
N SER A 28 3.94 -3.83 -14.67
CA SER A 28 5.14 -2.98 -14.82
C SER A 28 5.10 -1.68 -14.02
N GLY A 29 4.09 -1.51 -13.15
CA GLY A 29 3.91 -0.35 -12.29
C GLY A 29 2.61 -0.48 -11.50
N VAL A 30 2.51 0.20 -10.37
CA VAL A 30 1.39 0.08 -9.43
C VAL A 30 1.02 1.43 -8.84
N TYR A 31 -0.27 1.74 -8.88
CA TYR A 31 -0.88 2.82 -8.09
C TYR A 31 -1.51 2.22 -6.84
N VAL A 32 -1.27 2.85 -5.68
CA VAL A 32 -1.83 2.41 -4.40
C VAL A 32 -2.87 3.42 -3.92
N TYR A 33 -4.04 2.91 -3.57
CA TYR A 33 -5.11 3.65 -2.94
C TYR A 33 -5.52 2.97 -1.62
N ILE A 34 -5.67 3.76 -0.56
CA ILE A 34 -6.15 3.30 0.75
C ILE A 34 -7.34 4.18 1.13
N ASN A 35 -8.47 3.56 1.50
CA ASN A 35 -9.70 4.27 1.88
C ASN A 35 -10.13 5.37 0.88
N GLY A 36 -9.96 5.09 -0.42
CA GLY A 36 -10.32 6.00 -1.51
C GLY A 36 -9.32 7.13 -1.79
N LYS A 37 -8.21 7.21 -1.05
CA LYS A 37 -7.16 8.23 -1.22
C LYS A 37 -5.92 7.63 -1.87
N GLU A 38 -5.32 8.35 -2.81
CA GLU A 38 -4.05 7.95 -3.41
C GLU A 38 -2.93 8.04 -2.38
N VAL A 39 -2.14 6.96 -2.28
CA VAL A 39 -0.96 6.88 -1.42
C VAL A 39 0.30 7.13 -2.24
N GLY A 40 0.36 6.61 -3.47
CA GLY A 40 1.47 6.84 -4.39
C GLY A 40 1.55 5.83 -5.53
N TYR A 41 2.67 5.89 -6.25
CA TYR A 41 2.98 5.07 -7.44
C TYR A 41 4.40 4.50 -7.36
N SER A 42 4.61 3.31 -7.92
CA SER A 42 5.94 2.70 -8.14
C SER A 42 5.99 2.00 -9.51
N GLU A 43 7.14 2.04 -10.17
CA GLU A 43 7.33 1.56 -11.56
C GLU A 43 8.34 0.42 -11.72
N ASP A 44 9.20 0.18 -10.73
CA ASP A 44 10.10 -0.97 -10.81
C ASP A 44 9.32 -2.27 -10.57
N SER A 45 9.68 -3.29 -11.34
CA SER A 45 9.00 -4.58 -11.37
C SER A 45 9.75 -5.70 -10.66
N LYS A 46 10.95 -5.43 -10.13
CA LYS A 46 11.80 -6.43 -9.46
C LYS A 46 12.35 -5.97 -8.10
N THR A 47 11.83 -4.87 -7.57
CA THR A 47 12.17 -4.37 -6.24
C THR A 47 10.89 -4.09 -5.44
N SER A 48 10.99 -4.18 -4.12
CA SER A 48 9.88 -3.91 -3.23
C SER A 48 9.49 -2.44 -3.26
N ALA A 49 8.18 -2.18 -3.35
CA ALA A 49 7.61 -0.85 -3.18
C ALA A 49 6.99 -0.75 -1.77
N GLU A 50 7.44 0.22 -0.98
CA GLU A 50 6.97 0.43 0.39
C GLU A 50 6.27 1.78 0.53
N PHE A 51 5.11 1.77 1.19
CA PHE A 51 4.31 2.97 1.41
C PHE A 51 3.95 3.08 2.89
N ARG A 52 4.34 4.18 3.55
CA ARG A 52 3.88 4.45 4.92
C ARG A 52 2.42 4.92 4.90
N ILE A 53 1.51 4.12 5.45
CA ILE A 53 0.06 4.30 5.29
C ILE A 53 -0.64 4.95 6.49
N ASN A 54 0.07 5.33 7.55
CA ASN A 54 -0.51 5.89 8.79
C ASN A 54 -1.54 7.02 8.59
N LYS A 55 -1.41 7.84 7.54
CA LYS A 55 -2.32 8.98 7.27
C LYS A 55 -3.61 8.58 6.55
N TYR A 56 -3.70 7.33 6.10
CA TYR A 56 -4.78 6.83 5.25
C TYR A 56 -5.65 5.78 5.93
N VAL A 57 -5.22 5.29 7.09
CA VAL A 57 -5.88 4.25 7.89
C VAL A 57 -6.63 4.82 9.09
#